data_AF-A0A2V8NZ90-F1
#
_entry.id   AF-A0A2V8NZ90-F1
#
_cell.length_a   1.000
_cell.length_b   1.000
_cell.length_c   1.000
_cell.angle_alpha   90.00
_cell.angle_beta   90.00
_cell.angle_gamma   90.00
#
_symmetry.space_group_name_H-M   'P 1'
#
loop_
_entity.id
_entity.type
_entity.pdbx_description
1 polymer ?
#
loop_
_entity_poly.entity_id
_entity_poly.type
_entity_poly.pdbx_seq_one_letter_code
_entity_poly.pdbx_strand_id
1 'polypeptide(L)'
;MSPVLIYDGRCGFCAIWVEYWRQLTGERVAYATSQEAGGRYPEISAEEFKRSVWLIEADGKHTNGGEAVFRLMAHGVGKPWPLWLYEQVPGFALTSELSYRFIARHRSFFYWVTRLLWGKRIQPASHALTRSLFLRGLALTYLIAFLSLLPQITGLIGEGGILPQKRYLDIIRSEYGGGGYWLFPTLAWLNSSDGFLHVMAWAGIILAGMLLAGILPMIGVMGMYVLYLSVDTIGQAFFSFQWDALLLETGFAAILVTPFGLWPAFNKPTSRIGIWVLRFLVFRLMLESGMVKLLSGDRTWRGLTALNFHYETQPLPTPAAWYAHHVSASLQKFSVIAVFAIELAVPFLFLMPRRLRITGAWVTIAFQLLIALTGNYTFFNLLAIVLCFALFDDQHLRSRLRIFGSEQSREAAPRRWRWVTIPAGVLIIGLGLFQLLTMAGILQTIPEPLSSINYQAETFHIVNRYGLFAVMTTTRPEIIIEGSNDGQDWKAYEFPFKPGDVNRSLPWVAPYQPRLDWQMWFAALSSYRDAPWFSSLMVRLLEGSPDVLGLLSNNPFPLKPPRFIRAVIYDYHFSDSRTRRSTGAVWTRRYLGEYFPAVSLRQ
;
A
#
# COMPACT_ATOMS: atom_id res chain seq x y z
N MET A 1 -35.86 -29.63 -19.58
CA MET A 1 -36.35 -28.31 -19.12
C MET A 1 -35.24 -27.62 -18.36
N SER A 2 -35.15 -26.28 -18.37
CA SER A 2 -34.20 -25.59 -17.48
C SER A 2 -34.67 -25.70 -16.02
N PRO A 3 -33.77 -25.86 -15.05
CA PRO A 3 -34.15 -25.88 -13.64
C PRO A 3 -34.87 -24.57 -13.25
N VAL A 4 -35.85 -24.66 -12.34
CA VAL A 4 -36.69 -23.53 -11.92
C VAL A 4 -36.58 -23.31 -10.41
N LEU A 5 -36.17 -22.10 -10.00
CA LEU A 5 -36.24 -21.67 -8.61
C LEU A 5 -37.56 -20.94 -8.33
N ILE A 6 -38.32 -21.47 -7.39
CA ILE A 6 -39.59 -20.90 -6.91
C ILE A 6 -39.37 -20.24 -5.55
N TYR A 7 -39.91 -19.03 -5.38
CA TYR A 7 -39.78 -18.25 -4.15
C TYR A 7 -41.04 -17.43 -3.85
N ASP A 8 -41.21 -17.00 -2.61
CA ASP A 8 -42.30 -16.09 -2.25
C ASP A 8 -42.07 -14.67 -2.82
N GLY A 9 -42.87 -14.31 -3.84
CA GLY A 9 -42.81 -13.02 -4.51
C GLY A 9 -43.21 -11.84 -3.62
N ARG A 10 -43.91 -12.08 -2.51
CA ARG A 10 -44.30 -11.03 -1.54
C ARG A 10 -43.22 -10.77 -0.49
N CYS A 11 -42.20 -11.62 -0.39
CA CYS A 11 -41.13 -11.47 0.58
C CYS A 11 -39.99 -10.60 0.04
N GLY A 12 -39.81 -9.40 0.61
CA GLY A 12 -38.72 -8.49 0.23
C GLY A 12 -37.31 -9.07 0.43
N PHE A 13 -37.11 -9.93 1.44
CA PHE A 13 -35.85 -10.67 1.64
C PHE A 13 -35.60 -11.69 0.52
N CYS A 14 -36.62 -12.45 0.12
CA CYS A 14 -36.47 -13.42 -0.97
C CYS A 14 -36.20 -12.71 -2.29
N ALA A 15 -36.96 -11.65 -2.59
CA ALA A 15 -36.82 -10.89 -3.83
C ALA A 15 -35.41 -10.31 -4.03
N ILE A 16 -34.80 -9.74 -2.98
CA ILE A 16 -33.46 -9.13 -3.10
C ILE A 16 -32.36 -10.18 -3.37
N TRP A 17 -32.45 -11.36 -2.74
CA TRP A 17 -31.47 -12.44 -2.93
C TRP A 17 -31.70 -13.23 -4.21
N VAL A 18 -32.95 -13.40 -4.63
CA VAL A 18 -33.29 -14.00 -5.93
C VAL A 18 -32.75 -13.15 -7.06
N GLU A 19 -32.88 -11.83 -7.00
CA GLU A 19 -32.32 -10.94 -8.01
C GLU A 19 -30.79 -11.06 -8.07
N TYR A 20 -30.13 -11.23 -6.93
CA TYR A 20 -28.69 -11.51 -6.88
C TYR A 20 -28.34 -12.87 -7.51
N TRP A 21 -29.08 -13.94 -7.19
CA TRP A 21 -28.85 -15.27 -7.76
C TRP A 21 -29.11 -15.31 -9.25
N ARG A 22 -30.16 -14.62 -9.73
CA ARG A 22 -30.50 -14.49 -11.14
C ARG A 22 -29.33 -13.91 -11.95
N GLN A 23 -28.64 -12.92 -11.40
CA GLN A 23 -27.43 -12.36 -12.03
C GLN A 23 -26.23 -13.34 -12.03
N LEU A 24 -26.18 -14.31 -11.12
CA LEU A 24 -25.11 -15.31 -11.05
C LEU A 24 -25.33 -16.51 -11.97
N THR A 25 -26.58 -16.97 -12.07
CA THR A 25 -26.98 -18.15 -12.86
C THR A 25 -27.23 -17.77 -14.31
N GLY A 26 -27.72 -16.55 -14.58
CA GLY A 26 -28.09 -16.10 -15.92
C GLY A 26 -29.29 -16.91 -16.43
N GLU A 27 -29.25 -17.31 -17.69
CA GLU A 27 -30.34 -18.08 -18.34
C GLU A 27 -30.35 -19.57 -17.98
N ARG A 28 -29.38 -20.04 -17.17
CA ARG A 28 -29.27 -21.46 -16.78
C ARG A 28 -30.34 -21.91 -15.78
N VAL A 29 -30.93 -20.96 -15.04
CA VAL A 29 -31.99 -21.24 -14.08
C VAL A 29 -33.13 -20.27 -14.31
N ALA A 30 -34.34 -20.79 -14.48
CA ALA A 30 -35.55 -19.98 -14.53
C ALA A 30 -35.98 -19.59 -13.11
N TYR A 31 -36.65 -18.45 -12.96
CA TYR A 31 -37.14 -17.96 -11.67
C TYR A 31 -38.62 -17.66 -11.77
N ALA A 32 -39.41 -18.19 -10.85
CA ALA A 32 -40.85 -17.94 -10.80
C ALA A 32 -41.28 -17.61 -9.37
N THR A 33 -42.28 -16.75 -9.22
CA THR A 33 -42.89 -16.55 -7.91
C THR A 33 -43.83 -17.70 -7.59
N SER A 34 -44.03 -18.00 -6.30
CA SER A 34 -45.00 -19.02 -5.88
C SER A 34 -46.43 -18.69 -6.33
N GLN A 35 -46.74 -17.41 -6.57
CA GLN A 35 -48.03 -16.96 -7.10
C GLN A 35 -48.23 -17.36 -8.57
N GLU A 36 -47.16 -17.43 -9.37
CA GLU A 36 -47.18 -17.82 -10.78
C GLU A 36 -47.02 -19.35 -10.97
N ALA A 37 -46.30 -19.99 -10.05
CA ALA A 37 -45.91 -21.39 -10.14
C ALA A 37 -46.84 -22.35 -9.39
N GLY A 38 -47.64 -21.87 -8.43
CA GLY A 38 -48.47 -22.73 -7.56
C GLY A 38 -49.47 -23.61 -8.31
N GLY A 39 -50.02 -23.15 -9.44
CA GLY A 39 -50.90 -23.97 -10.28
C GLY A 39 -50.17 -25.02 -11.14
N ARG A 40 -48.85 -24.88 -11.32
CA ARG A 40 -48.00 -25.78 -12.10
C ARG A 40 -47.40 -26.92 -11.27
N TYR A 41 -47.36 -26.75 -9.94
CA TYR A 41 -46.75 -27.68 -8.98
C TYR A 41 -47.69 -27.87 -7.78
N PRO A 42 -48.85 -28.52 -7.97
CA PRO A 42 -49.88 -28.68 -6.93
C PRO A 42 -49.43 -29.52 -5.73
N GLU A 43 -48.37 -30.32 -5.89
CA GLU A 43 -47.76 -31.15 -4.85
C GLU A 43 -47.04 -30.33 -3.76
N ILE A 44 -46.77 -29.05 -3.99
CA ILE A 44 -46.18 -28.13 -3.00
C ILE A 44 -47.27 -27.18 -2.51
N SER A 45 -47.58 -27.24 -1.21
CA SER A 45 -48.62 -26.39 -0.63
C SER A 45 -48.21 -24.91 -0.60
N ALA A 46 -49.21 -24.02 -0.59
CA ALA A 46 -48.98 -22.57 -0.46
C ALA A 46 -48.20 -22.20 0.81
N GLU A 47 -48.34 -22.98 1.89
CA GLU A 47 -47.63 -22.77 3.15
C GLU A 47 -46.15 -23.21 3.06
N GLU A 48 -45.86 -24.29 2.32
CA GLU A 48 -44.49 -24.72 2.04
C GLU A 48 -43.73 -23.73 1.16
N PHE A 49 -44.41 -23.13 0.16
CA PHE A 49 -43.82 -22.04 -0.63
C PHE A 49 -43.51 -20.80 0.20
N LYS A 50 -44.28 -20.51 1.27
CA LYS A 50 -43.96 -19.43 2.21
C LYS A 50 -42.80 -19.78 3.13
N ARG A 51 -42.59 -21.06 3.46
CA ARG A 51 -41.56 -21.51 4.41
C ARG A 51 -40.17 -21.57 3.81
N SER A 52 -40.05 -21.91 2.53
CA SER A 52 -38.74 -22.06 1.88
C SER A 52 -38.79 -21.76 0.38
N VAL A 53 -37.61 -21.47 -0.18
CA VAL A 53 -37.42 -21.53 -1.62
C VAL A 53 -37.35 -22.99 -2.07
N TRP A 54 -37.76 -23.23 -3.30
CA TRP A 54 -37.76 -24.56 -3.92
C TRP A 54 -37.00 -24.51 -5.24
N LEU A 55 -36.15 -25.50 -5.48
CA LEU A 55 -35.48 -25.70 -6.76
C LEU A 55 -36.00 -27.00 -7.38
N ILE A 56 -36.55 -26.88 -8.58
CA ILE A 56 -37.01 -27.99 -9.39
C ILE A 56 -35.97 -28.20 -10.49
N GLU A 57 -35.24 -29.31 -10.40
CA GLU A 57 -34.18 -29.64 -11.34
C GLU A 57 -34.73 -30.14 -12.68
N ALA A 58 -33.88 -30.15 -13.70
CA ALA A 58 -34.26 -30.57 -15.06
C ALA A 58 -34.75 -32.02 -15.15
N ASP A 59 -34.32 -32.87 -14.20
CA ASP A 59 -34.68 -34.27 -14.04
C ASP A 59 -35.98 -34.48 -13.21
N GLY A 60 -36.61 -33.39 -12.76
CA GLY A 60 -37.82 -33.43 -11.93
C GLY A 60 -37.54 -33.59 -10.43
N LYS A 61 -36.27 -33.58 -9.98
CA LYS A 61 -35.96 -33.63 -8.55
C LYS A 61 -36.35 -32.32 -7.86
N HIS A 62 -37.13 -32.41 -6.79
CA HIS A 62 -37.54 -31.25 -5.99
C HIS A 62 -36.67 -31.14 -4.75
N THR A 63 -36.04 -29.99 -4.55
CA THR A 63 -35.27 -29.68 -3.34
C THR A 63 -35.75 -28.36 -2.75
N ASN A 64 -35.60 -28.19 -1.44
CA ASN A 64 -36.03 -26.98 -0.74
C ASN A 64 -34.97 -26.52 0.26
N GLY A 65 -35.23 -25.38 0.91
CA GLY A 65 -34.43 -24.94 2.05
C GLY A 65 -33.00 -24.56 1.66
N GLY A 66 -32.04 -24.97 2.49
CA GLY A 66 -30.62 -24.76 2.23
C GLY A 66 -30.15 -25.55 0.99
N GLU A 67 -30.54 -26.82 0.86
CA GLU A 67 -30.17 -27.69 -0.27
C GLU A 67 -30.48 -27.03 -1.62
N ALA A 68 -31.69 -26.48 -1.77
CA ALA A 68 -32.10 -25.76 -2.98
C ALA A 68 -31.17 -24.59 -3.29
N VAL A 69 -30.69 -23.86 -2.29
CA VAL A 69 -29.76 -22.73 -2.47
C VAL A 69 -28.37 -23.22 -2.86
N PHE A 70 -27.85 -24.30 -2.27
CA PHE A 70 -26.54 -24.84 -2.64
C PHE A 70 -26.54 -25.47 -4.05
N ARG A 71 -27.60 -26.21 -4.42
CA ARG A 71 -27.79 -26.72 -5.78
C ARG A 71 -27.94 -25.59 -6.79
N LEU A 72 -28.72 -24.56 -6.47
CA LEU A 72 -28.83 -23.34 -7.29
C LEU A 72 -27.47 -22.70 -7.54
N MET A 73 -26.61 -22.63 -6.52
CA MET A 73 -25.26 -22.06 -6.66
C MET A 73 -24.36 -22.89 -7.57
N ALA A 74 -24.54 -24.22 -7.61
CA ALA A 74 -23.78 -25.11 -8.48
C ALA A 74 -24.06 -24.85 -9.98
N HIS A 75 -25.27 -24.38 -10.32
CA HIS A 75 -25.60 -23.91 -11.66
C HIS A 75 -24.88 -22.60 -12.04
N GLY A 76 -24.26 -21.88 -11.10
CA GLY A 76 -23.45 -20.68 -11.35
C GLY A 76 -22.08 -20.96 -12.01
N VAL A 77 -21.48 -19.98 -12.70
CA VAL A 77 -20.21 -20.22 -13.43
C VAL A 77 -19.07 -20.51 -12.45
N GLY A 78 -18.53 -21.73 -12.48
CA GLY A 78 -17.34 -22.15 -11.73
C GLY A 78 -17.53 -22.22 -10.21
N LYS A 79 -18.72 -22.61 -9.73
CA LYS A 79 -19.06 -22.69 -8.29
C LYS A 79 -19.66 -24.06 -7.84
N PRO A 80 -19.09 -25.23 -8.17
CA PRO A 80 -19.60 -26.49 -7.63
C PRO A 80 -19.22 -26.71 -6.15
N TRP A 81 -18.20 -26.02 -5.65
CA TRP A 81 -17.65 -26.26 -4.30
C TRP A 81 -18.62 -26.03 -3.13
N PRO A 82 -19.57 -25.06 -3.15
CA PRO A 82 -20.51 -24.92 -2.04
C PRO A 82 -21.45 -26.12 -1.93
N LEU A 83 -21.85 -26.71 -3.07
CA LEU A 83 -22.63 -27.93 -3.09
C LEU A 83 -21.78 -29.12 -2.62
N TRP A 84 -20.51 -29.19 -3.02
CA TRP A 84 -19.58 -30.21 -2.51
C TRP A 84 -19.43 -30.12 -0.98
N LEU A 85 -19.33 -28.92 -0.38
CA LEU A 85 -19.33 -28.79 1.08
C LEU A 85 -20.62 -29.31 1.72
N TYR A 86 -21.76 -28.98 1.12
CA TYR A 86 -23.06 -29.46 1.57
C TYR A 86 -23.17 -30.99 1.53
N GLU A 87 -22.66 -31.63 0.47
CA GLU A 87 -22.80 -33.07 0.27
C GLU A 87 -21.71 -33.89 0.98
N GLN A 88 -20.51 -33.34 1.16
CA GLN A 88 -19.31 -34.12 1.54
C GLN A 88 -18.73 -33.77 2.92
N VAL A 89 -18.97 -32.57 3.47
CA VAL A 89 -18.40 -32.19 4.77
C VAL A 89 -19.36 -32.53 5.90
N PRO A 90 -18.97 -33.43 6.84
CA PRO A 90 -19.82 -33.82 7.96
C PRO A 90 -20.31 -32.60 8.76
N GLY A 91 -21.61 -32.56 9.06
CA GLY A 91 -22.24 -31.49 9.83
C GLY A 91 -22.53 -30.20 9.06
N PHE A 92 -21.98 -30.00 7.86
CA PHE A 92 -22.19 -28.77 7.07
C PHE A 92 -23.63 -28.64 6.58
N ALA A 93 -24.24 -29.72 6.08
CA ALA A 93 -25.65 -29.72 5.66
C ALA A 93 -26.57 -29.36 6.84
N LEU A 94 -26.41 -30.04 7.98
CA LEU A 94 -27.23 -29.81 9.19
C LEU A 94 -27.14 -28.34 9.65
N THR A 95 -25.92 -27.83 9.80
CA THR A 95 -25.68 -26.44 10.24
C THR A 95 -26.24 -25.42 9.24
N SER A 96 -26.11 -25.69 7.95
CA SER A 96 -26.65 -24.84 6.89
C SER A 96 -28.18 -24.83 6.88
N GLU A 97 -28.84 -25.98 7.08
CA GLU A 97 -30.30 -26.06 7.16
C GLU A 97 -30.86 -25.41 8.43
N LEU A 98 -30.17 -25.55 9.56
CA LEU A 98 -30.52 -24.85 10.80
C LEU A 98 -30.43 -23.33 10.61
N SER A 99 -29.34 -22.87 9.99
CA SER A 99 -29.11 -21.46 9.68
C SER A 99 -30.17 -20.92 8.70
N TYR A 100 -30.48 -21.69 7.65
CA TYR A 100 -31.53 -21.34 6.69
C TYR A 100 -32.88 -21.18 7.39
N ARG A 101 -33.30 -22.18 8.20
CA ARG A 101 -34.57 -22.13 8.93
C ARG A 101 -34.64 -20.96 9.89
N PHE A 102 -33.54 -20.64 10.58
CA PHE A 102 -33.47 -19.48 11.47
C PHE A 102 -33.67 -18.16 10.70
N ILE A 103 -32.98 -17.99 9.56
CA ILE A 103 -33.13 -16.81 8.71
C ILE A 103 -34.54 -16.73 8.12
N ALA A 104 -35.08 -17.86 7.65
CA ALA A 104 -36.41 -17.94 7.07
C ALA A 104 -37.54 -17.59 8.06
N ARG A 105 -37.35 -17.85 9.37
CA ARG A 105 -38.28 -17.41 10.42
C ARG A 105 -38.16 -15.92 10.75
N HIS A 106 -37.01 -15.30 10.50
CA HIS A 106 -36.72 -13.91 10.86
C HIS A 106 -36.45 -13.00 9.63
N ARG A 107 -37.10 -13.26 8.49
CA ARG A 107 -36.81 -12.58 7.21
C ARG A 107 -36.90 -11.06 7.27
N SER A 108 -37.84 -10.49 8.03
CA SER A 108 -37.98 -9.03 8.17
C SER A 108 -36.75 -8.40 8.83
N PHE A 109 -36.24 -9.02 9.89
CA PHE A 109 -35.01 -8.60 10.55
C PHE A 109 -33.81 -8.75 9.61
N PHE A 110 -33.64 -9.91 8.97
CA PHE A 110 -32.53 -10.15 8.05
C PHE A 110 -32.61 -9.30 6.77
N TYR A 111 -33.80 -8.87 6.35
CA TYR A 111 -33.98 -7.90 5.28
C TYR A 111 -33.42 -6.53 5.67
N TRP A 112 -33.72 -6.07 6.90
CA TRP A 112 -33.14 -4.85 7.45
C TRP A 112 -31.61 -4.95 7.56
N VAL A 113 -31.08 -6.05 8.12
CA VAL A 113 -29.63 -6.31 8.21
C VAL A 113 -28.98 -6.32 6.84
N THR A 114 -29.58 -7.00 5.86
CA THR A 114 -29.07 -7.08 4.49
C THR A 114 -28.99 -5.69 3.85
N ARG A 115 -30.03 -4.88 4.03
CA ARG A 115 -30.06 -3.50 3.53
C ARG A 115 -29.06 -2.60 4.24
N LEU A 116 -28.82 -2.81 5.53
CA LEU A 116 -27.84 -2.06 6.32
C LEU A 116 -26.42 -2.35 5.84
N LEU A 117 -26.07 -3.63 5.64
CA LEU A 117 -24.70 -4.10 5.39
C LEU A 117 -24.31 -4.16 3.90
N TRP A 118 -25.23 -4.53 2.99
CA TRP A 118 -24.97 -4.65 1.55
C TRP A 118 -25.63 -3.54 0.72
N GLY A 119 -26.78 -3.04 1.17
CA GLY A 119 -27.52 -1.95 0.53
C GLY A 119 -28.86 -2.38 -0.09
N LYS A 120 -29.53 -1.43 -0.78
CA LYS A 120 -30.87 -1.65 -1.35
C LYS A 120 -30.87 -2.53 -2.61
N ARG A 121 -29.74 -2.60 -3.32
CA ARG A 121 -29.56 -3.43 -4.53
C ARG A 121 -28.29 -4.24 -4.36
N ILE A 122 -28.43 -5.56 -4.33
CA ILE A 122 -27.30 -6.48 -4.22
C ILE A 122 -26.97 -6.98 -5.62
N GLN A 123 -25.73 -6.83 -6.03
CA GLN A 123 -25.23 -7.32 -7.31
C GLN A 123 -23.92 -8.08 -7.07
N PRO A 124 -23.58 -9.09 -7.89
CA PRO A 124 -22.26 -9.69 -7.88
C PRO A 124 -21.18 -8.62 -8.07
N ALA A 125 -20.18 -8.61 -7.19
CA ALA A 125 -19.10 -7.63 -7.27
C ALA A 125 -18.29 -7.83 -8.56
N SER A 126 -18.14 -6.74 -9.33
CA SER A 126 -17.20 -6.63 -10.43
C SER A 126 -16.10 -5.64 -10.07
N HIS A 127 -14.89 -5.88 -10.61
CA HIS A 127 -13.67 -5.16 -10.27
C HIS A 127 -12.89 -4.75 -11.52
N ALA A 128 -13.56 -4.58 -12.65
CA ALA A 128 -12.90 -4.25 -13.92
C ALA A 128 -12.48 -2.77 -13.94
N LEU A 129 -13.39 -1.88 -13.54
CA LEU A 129 -13.13 -0.45 -13.42
C LEU A 129 -12.22 -0.18 -12.22
N THR A 130 -12.48 -0.79 -11.07
CA THR A 130 -11.64 -0.57 -9.87
C THR A 130 -10.20 -1.00 -10.12
N ARG A 131 -9.98 -2.16 -10.76
CA ARG A 131 -8.66 -2.61 -11.22
C ARG A 131 -8.02 -1.59 -12.15
N SER A 132 -8.76 -1.08 -13.14
CA SER A 132 -8.18 -0.13 -14.08
C SER A 132 -7.71 1.15 -13.41
N LEU A 133 -8.48 1.68 -12.45
CA LEU A 133 -8.11 2.87 -11.69
C LEU A 133 -6.92 2.58 -10.76
N PHE A 134 -6.92 1.41 -10.13
CA PHE A 134 -5.77 0.93 -9.34
C PHE A 134 -4.50 0.85 -10.19
N LEU A 135 -4.53 0.20 -11.36
CA LEU A 135 -3.34 0.07 -12.22
C LEU A 135 -2.83 1.41 -12.73
N ARG A 136 -3.72 2.35 -13.05
CA ARG A 136 -3.33 3.72 -13.43
C ARG A 136 -2.75 4.49 -12.24
N GLY A 137 -3.34 4.36 -11.06
CA GLY A 137 -2.80 4.96 -9.84
C GLY A 137 -1.42 4.39 -9.48
N LEU A 138 -1.22 3.09 -9.64
CA LEU A 138 0.06 2.43 -9.45
C LEU A 138 1.09 2.91 -10.49
N ALA A 139 0.70 2.98 -11.77
CA ALA A 139 1.54 3.52 -12.83
C ALA A 139 1.96 4.97 -12.54
N LEU A 140 1.04 5.82 -12.08
CA LEU A 140 1.34 7.19 -11.67
C LEU A 140 2.34 7.23 -10.51
N THR A 141 2.21 6.31 -9.54
CA THR A 141 3.12 6.21 -8.40
C THR A 141 4.52 5.81 -8.84
N TYR A 142 4.66 4.78 -9.70
CA TYR A 142 5.94 4.41 -10.30
C TYR A 142 6.54 5.54 -11.14
N LEU A 143 5.72 6.23 -11.94
CA LEU A 143 6.16 7.37 -12.73
C LEU A 143 6.77 8.46 -11.83
N ILE A 144 6.09 8.81 -10.75
CA ILE A 144 6.60 9.78 -9.76
C ILE A 144 7.90 9.27 -9.12
N ALA A 145 7.96 7.99 -8.74
CA ALA A 145 9.13 7.41 -8.10
C ALA A 145 10.37 7.46 -9.01
N PHE A 146 10.23 7.07 -10.28
CA PHE A 146 11.33 7.14 -11.26
C PHE A 146 11.70 8.57 -11.66
N LEU A 147 10.72 9.46 -11.85
CA LEU A 147 10.99 10.88 -12.10
C LEU A 147 11.70 11.55 -10.92
N SER A 148 11.34 11.17 -9.69
CA SER A 148 12.01 11.66 -8.49
C SER A 148 13.46 11.20 -8.42
N LEU A 149 13.74 10.01 -8.94
CA LEU A 149 15.06 9.38 -8.89
C LEU A 149 16.05 9.95 -9.92
N LEU A 150 15.59 10.26 -11.13
CA LEU A 150 16.43 10.78 -12.23
C LEU A 150 17.43 11.88 -11.83
N PRO A 151 17.03 12.99 -11.17
CA PRO A 151 17.96 14.08 -10.87
C PRO A 151 19.00 13.74 -9.80
N GLN A 152 18.83 12.65 -9.05
CA GLN A 152 19.65 12.33 -7.88
C GLN A 152 20.42 11.01 -8.00
N ILE A 153 20.05 10.11 -8.92
CA ILE A 153 20.60 8.75 -8.97
C ILE A 153 22.14 8.71 -9.10
N THR A 154 22.73 9.57 -9.93
CA THR A 154 24.19 9.65 -10.09
C THR A 154 24.87 10.17 -8.82
N GLY A 155 24.36 11.24 -8.21
CA GLY A 155 24.90 11.78 -6.97
C GLY A 155 24.81 10.81 -5.79
N LEU A 156 23.77 9.98 -5.75
CA LEU A 156 23.57 9.01 -4.67
C LEU A 156 24.44 7.77 -4.85
N ILE A 157 24.37 7.12 -6.02
CA ILE A 157 24.96 5.78 -6.23
C ILE A 157 25.79 5.64 -7.52
N GLY A 158 25.99 6.71 -8.28
CA GLY A 158 26.88 6.71 -9.45
C GLY A 158 28.35 6.62 -9.07
N GLU A 159 29.24 6.57 -10.07
CA GLU A 159 30.68 6.41 -9.87
C GLU A 159 31.30 7.57 -9.04
N GLY A 160 30.86 8.80 -9.32
CA GLY A 160 31.21 10.00 -8.55
C GLY A 160 30.34 10.25 -7.31
N GLY A 161 29.34 9.41 -7.07
CA GLY A 161 28.34 9.57 -6.03
C GLY A 161 28.80 9.21 -4.62
N ILE A 162 27.87 9.33 -3.66
CA ILE A 162 28.10 9.06 -2.23
C ILE A 162 28.39 7.57 -1.99
N LEU A 163 27.60 6.67 -2.58
CA LEU A 163 27.70 5.21 -2.42
C LEU A 163 27.79 4.50 -3.78
N PRO A 164 28.96 4.50 -4.46
CA PRO A 164 29.07 3.96 -5.82
C PRO A 164 28.61 2.49 -5.95
N GLN A 165 27.62 2.25 -6.82
CA GLN A 165 27.02 0.91 -7.01
C GLN A 165 28.04 -0.14 -7.48
N LYS A 166 29.00 0.26 -8.31
CA LYS A 166 29.99 -0.66 -8.89
C LYS A 166 30.86 -1.28 -7.80
N ARG A 167 31.35 -0.44 -6.88
CA ARG A 167 32.12 -0.89 -5.72
C ARG A 167 31.29 -1.82 -4.83
N TYR A 168 30.02 -1.51 -4.62
CA TYR A 168 29.11 -2.35 -3.84
C TYR A 168 28.93 -3.74 -4.47
N LEU A 169 28.65 -3.80 -5.78
CA LEU A 169 28.51 -5.07 -6.52
C LEU A 169 29.81 -5.87 -6.57
N ASP A 170 30.97 -5.21 -6.70
CA ASP A 170 32.28 -5.87 -6.67
C ASP A 170 32.56 -6.52 -5.31
N ILE A 171 32.21 -5.84 -4.21
CA ILE A 171 32.31 -6.40 -2.85
C ILE A 171 31.41 -7.64 -2.73
N ILE A 172 30.14 -7.55 -3.12
CA ILE A 172 29.20 -8.69 -3.07
C ILE A 172 29.72 -9.87 -3.89
N ARG A 173 30.26 -9.61 -5.10
CA ARG A 173 30.83 -10.66 -5.94
C ARG A 173 32.01 -11.34 -5.26
N SER A 174 32.85 -10.59 -4.56
CA SER A 174 34.00 -11.13 -3.84
C SER A 174 33.61 -11.96 -2.62
N GLU A 175 32.54 -11.58 -1.90
CA GLU A 175 32.10 -12.26 -0.67
C GLU A 175 31.19 -13.46 -0.94
N TYR A 176 30.26 -13.34 -1.88
CA TYR A 176 29.18 -14.33 -2.11
C TYR A 176 29.33 -15.11 -3.41
N GLY A 177 30.28 -14.76 -4.28
CA GLY A 177 30.47 -15.40 -5.58
C GLY A 177 29.18 -15.44 -6.40
N GLY A 178 28.83 -16.63 -6.92
CA GLY A 178 27.59 -16.85 -7.67
C GLY A 178 26.30 -16.74 -6.84
N GLY A 179 26.38 -16.82 -5.51
CA GLY A 179 25.21 -16.63 -4.64
C GLY A 179 24.69 -15.19 -4.62
N GLY A 180 25.55 -14.21 -4.94
CA GLY A 180 25.21 -12.80 -4.95
C GLY A 180 24.07 -12.43 -5.90
N TYR A 181 23.92 -13.14 -7.03
CA TYR A 181 22.86 -12.87 -8.00
C TYR A 181 21.44 -13.10 -7.46
N TRP A 182 21.28 -14.06 -6.53
CA TRP A 182 19.99 -14.39 -5.94
C TRP A 182 19.71 -13.59 -4.67
N LEU A 183 20.75 -13.29 -3.89
CA LEU A 183 20.62 -12.51 -2.65
C LEU A 183 20.46 -11.00 -2.93
N PHE A 184 20.98 -10.52 -4.06
CA PHE A 184 20.91 -9.13 -4.49
C PHE A 184 20.41 -9.06 -5.94
N PRO A 185 19.09 -9.26 -6.16
CA PRO A 185 18.51 -9.32 -7.50
C PRO A 185 18.50 -7.94 -8.16
N THR A 186 19.39 -7.72 -9.13
CA THR A 186 19.44 -6.47 -9.89
C THR A 186 19.89 -6.66 -11.33
N LEU A 187 19.33 -5.86 -12.24
CA LEU A 187 19.82 -5.76 -13.63
C LEU A 187 21.20 -5.09 -13.73
N ALA A 188 21.65 -4.38 -12.69
CA ALA A 188 22.97 -3.72 -12.66
C ALA A 188 24.15 -4.71 -12.71
N TRP A 189 23.91 -6.00 -12.49
CA TRP A 189 24.89 -7.06 -12.74
C TRP A 189 25.32 -7.14 -14.22
N LEU A 190 24.45 -6.74 -15.15
CA LEU A 190 24.74 -6.71 -16.58
C LEU A 190 25.63 -5.53 -16.96
N ASN A 191 25.39 -4.38 -16.32
CA ASN A 191 26.12 -3.14 -16.56
C ASN A 191 25.98 -2.22 -15.34
N SER A 192 27.08 -1.85 -14.70
CA SER A 192 27.10 -1.01 -13.50
C SER A 192 27.56 0.43 -13.78
N SER A 193 27.36 0.93 -15.01
CA SER A 193 27.68 2.31 -15.39
C SER A 193 26.58 3.30 -15.01
N ASP A 194 26.94 4.57 -14.89
CA ASP A 194 25.99 5.65 -14.63
C ASP A 194 24.96 5.80 -15.74
N GLY A 195 25.36 5.59 -17.01
CA GLY A 195 24.44 5.57 -18.14
C GLY A 195 23.36 4.49 -17.98
N PHE A 196 23.72 3.31 -17.47
CA PHE A 196 22.76 2.23 -17.26
C PHE A 196 21.76 2.54 -16.13
N LEU A 197 22.18 3.26 -15.08
CA LEU A 197 21.26 3.76 -14.04
C LEU A 197 20.15 4.62 -14.64
N HIS A 198 20.52 5.56 -15.53
CA HIS A 198 19.57 6.41 -16.23
C HIS A 198 18.69 5.64 -17.21
N VAL A 199 19.23 4.65 -17.91
CA VAL A 199 18.46 3.77 -18.78
C VAL A 199 17.38 3.02 -17.99
N MET A 200 17.70 2.47 -16.82
CA MET A 200 16.71 1.80 -15.98
C MET A 200 15.60 2.76 -15.52
N ALA A 201 15.97 3.98 -15.10
CA ALA A 201 14.99 5.00 -14.68
C ALA A 201 14.07 5.44 -15.84
N TRP A 202 14.64 5.74 -17.01
CA TRP A 202 13.86 6.11 -18.21
C TRP A 202 12.99 4.98 -18.73
N ALA A 203 13.48 3.73 -18.72
CA ALA A 203 12.67 2.57 -19.06
C ALA A 203 11.46 2.44 -18.11
N GLY A 204 11.66 2.68 -16.82
CA GLY A 204 10.59 2.71 -15.83
C GLY A 204 9.54 3.79 -16.12
N ILE A 205 9.98 5.01 -16.47
CA ILE A 205 9.11 6.13 -16.86
C ILE A 205 8.27 5.78 -18.09
N ILE A 206 8.89 5.21 -19.12
CA ILE A 206 8.21 4.81 -20.36
C ILE A 206 7.15 3.74 -20.06
N LEU A 207 7.51 2.68 -19.32
CA LEU A 207 6.57 1.62 -18.95
C LEU A 207 5.41 2.14 -18.11
N ALA A 208 5.67 3.06 -17.18
CA ALA A 208 4.64 3.73 -16.39
C ALA A 208 3.69 4.56 -17.28
N GLY A 209 4.23 5.34 -18.22
CA GLY A 209 3.45 6.09 -19.20
C GLY A 209 2.58 5.19 -20.09
N MET A 210 3.13 4.06 -20.55
CA MET A 210 2.38 3.07 -21.32
C MET A 210 1.24 2.46 -20.50
N LEU A 211 1.48 2.07 -19.23
CA LEU A 211 0.44 1.52 -18.36
C LEU A 211 -0.64 2.55 -18.03
N LEU A 212 -0.30 3.83 -17.88
CA LEU A 212 -1.27 4.92 -17.73
C LEU A 212 -2.22 5.01 -18.94
N ALA A 213 -1.66 4.89 -20.14
CA ALA A 213 -2.43 4.79 -21.39
C ALA A 213 -3.17 3.45 -21.55
N GLY A 214 -2.89 2.45 -20.70
CA GLY A 214 -3.46 1.11 -20.74
C GLY A 214 -2.82 0.19 -21.78
N ILE A 215 -1.62 0.53 -22.26
CA ILE A 215 -0.84 -0.21 -23.24
C ILE A 215 0.07 -1.21 -22.53
N LEU A 216 0.19 -2.42 -23.08
CA LEU A 216 1.03 -3.52 -22.55
C LEU A 216 0.92 -3.76 -21.02
N PRO A 217 -0.28 -3.86 -20.42
CA PRO A 217 -0.44 -3.76 -18.97
C PRO A 217 0.41 -4.75 -18.14
N MET A 218 0.46 -6.02 -18.54
CA MET A 218 1.25 -7.04 -17.82
C MET A 218 2.76 -6.76 -17.90
N ILE A 219 3.27 -6.42 -19.08
CA ILE A 219 4.69 -6.11 -19.29
C ILE A 219 5.04 -4.83 -18.53
N GLY A 220 4.16 -3.83 -18.54
CA GLY A 220 4.34 -2.59 -17.78
C GLY A 220 4.50 -2.87 -16.27
N VAL A 221 3.57 -3.62 -15.67
CA VAL A 221 3.63 -3.94 -14.24
C VAL A 221 4.88 -4.76 -13.88
N MET A 222 5.15 -5.86 -14.61
CA MET A 222 6.31 -6.71 -14.34
C MET A 222 7.63 -5.98 -14.56
N GLY A 223 7.74 -5.22 -15.66
CA GLY A 223 8.94 -4.47 -16.01
C GLY A 223 9.24 -3.36 -15.00
N MET A 224 8.23 -2.59 -14.57
CA MET A 224 8.42 -1.58 -13.52
C MET A 224 8.86 -2.21 -12.20
N TYR A 225 8.27 -3.33 -11.79
CA TYR A 225 8.69 -4.04 -10.58
C TYR A 225 10.16 -4.49 -10.66
N VAL A 226 10.57 -5.13 -11.76
CA VAL A 226 11.97 -5.58 -11.93
C VAL A 226 12.95 -4.41 -11.98
N LEU A 227 12.61 -3.34 -12.70
CA LEU A 227 13.46 -2.14 -12.79
C LEU A 227 13.60 -1.45 -11.45
N TYR A 228 12.51 -1.31 -10.70
CA TYR A 228 12.53 -0.66 -9.40
C TYR A 228 13.28 -1.51 -8.37
N LEU A 229 13.05 -2.83 -8.35
CA LEU A 229 13.79 -3.77 -7.49
C LEU A 229 15.29 -3.72 -7.78
N SER A 230 15.65 -3.57 -9.06
CA SER A 230 17.04 -3.47 -9.47
C SER A 230 17.74 -2.25 -8.90
N VAL A 231 17.09 -1.08 -8.92
CA VAL A 231 17.67 0.14 -8.34
C VAL A 231 17.62 0.10 -6.81
N ASP A 232 16.54 -0.42 -6.22
CA ASP A 232 16.39 -0.58 -4.78
C ASP A 232 17.53 -1.40 -4.17
N THR A 233 17.82 -2.55 -4.79
CA THR A 233 18.89 -3.48 -4.37
C THR A 233 20.28 -2.82 -4.30
N ILE A 234 20.61 -1.95 -5.26
CA ILE A 234 21.92 -1.25 -5.32
C ILE A 234 21.89 0.11 -4.62
N GLY A 235 20.71 0.56 -4.22
CA GLY A 235 20.42 1.86 -3.63
C GLY A 235 20.96 2.05 -2.22
N GLN A 236 21.29 0.94 -1.54
CA GLN A 236 21.89 0.91 -0.20
C GLN A 236 21.08 1.79 0.78
N ALA A 237 21.75 2.65 1.56
CA ALA A 237 21.09 3.53 2.53
C ALA A 237 20.02 4.44 1.91
N PHE A 238 20.13 4.79 0.63
CA PHE A 238 19.18 5.69 -0.02
C PHE A 238 17.90 5.00 -0.48
N PHE A 239 17.74 3.69 -0.29
CA PHE A 239 16.54 2.91 -0.63
C PHE A 239 15.99 2.09 0.54
N SER A 240 16.51 2.29 1.76
CA SER A 240 16.04 1.59 2.96
C SER A 240 14.73 2.15 3.52
N PHE A 241 13.80 2.59 2.66
CA PHE A 241 12.57 3.28 3.04
C PHE A 241 11.33 2.38 2.86
N GLN A 242 10.38 2.48 3.79
CA GLN A 242 9.19 1.60 3.79
C GLN A 242 8.26 1.80 2.58
N TRP A 243 8.25 2.99 1.96
CA TRP A 243 7.44 3.23 0.77
C TRP A 243 8.03 2.62 -0.50
N ASP A 244 9.36 2.41 -0.56
CA ASP A 244 10.01 1.69 -1.65
C ASP A 244 9.60 0.20 -1.57
N ALA A 245 9.68 -0.40 -0.38
CA ALA A 245 9.19 -1.74 -0.10
C ALA A 245 7.69 -1.92 -0.40
N LEU A 246 6.84 -0.96 0.01
CA LEU A 246 5.41 -0.98 -0.30
C LEU A 246 5.12 -0.90 -1.80
N LEU A 247 5.90 -0.10 -2.56
CA LEU A 247 5.76 0.05 -4.00
C LEU A 247 6.10 -1.26 -4.72
N LEU A 248 7.15 -1.95 -4.28
CA LEU A 248 7.54 -3.27 -4.78
C LEU A 248 6.50 -4.34 -4.47
N GLU A 249 6.03 -4.44 -3.22
CA GLU A 249 4.98 -5.40 -2.83
C GLU A 249 3.68 -5.15 -3.58
N THR A 250 3.29 -3.88 -3.74
CA THR A 250 2.11 -3.50 -4.52
C THR A 250 2.29 -3.83 -6.00
N GLY A 251 3.49 -3.58 -6.56
CA GLY A 251 3.84 -3.93 -7.94
C GLY A 251 3.74 -5.42 -8.21
N PHE A 252 4.29 -6.23 -7.32
CA PHE A 252 4.20 -7.68 -7.42
C PHE A 252 2.75 -8.18 -7.27
N ALA A 253 2.02 -7.70 -6.27
CA ALA A 253 0.62 -8.04 -6.06
C ALA A 253 -0.27 -7.63 -7.26
N ALA A 254 0.08 -6.53 -7.95
CA ALA A 254 -0.63 -6.08 -9.12
C ALA A 254 -0.56 -7.07 -10.29
N ILE A 255 0.49 -7.89 -10.40
CA ILE A 255 0.61 -8.95 -11.43
C ILE A 255 -0.61 -9.88 -11.38
N LEU A 256 -1.10 -10.23 -10.18
CA LEU A 256 -2.23 -11.14 -10.00
C LEU A 256 -3.57 -10.57 -10.50
N VAL A 257 -3.74 -9.24 -10.54
CA VAL A 257 -4.97 -8.60 -11.03
C VAL A 257 -4.84 -8.10 -12.46
N THR A 258 -3.63 -8.03 -13.00
CA THR A 258 -3.35 -7.44 -14.31
C THR A 258 -3.73 -8.40 -15.44
N PRO A 259 -4.47 -7.94 -16.46
CA PRO A 259 -4.77 -8.77 -17.62
C PRO A 259 -3.59 -8.83 -18.60
N PHE A 260 -3.42 -9.97 -19.27
CA PHE A 260 -2.58 -10.07 -20.46
C PHE A 260 -3.25 -9.37 -21.64
N GLY A 261 -2.47 -8.69 -22.48
CA GLY A 261 -2.94 -8.05 -23.70
C GLY A 261 -2.02 -6.92 -24.13
N LEU A 262 -2.15 -6.50 -25.38
CA LEU A 262 -1.39 -5.36 -25.92
C LEU A 262 -2.08 -4.02 -25.64
N TRP A 263 -3.41 -4.03 -25.59
CA TRP A 263 -4.27 -2.85 -25.53
C TRP A 263 -5.13 -2.85 -24.26
N PRO A 264 -5.76 -1.71 -23.91
CA PRO A 264 -6.53 -1.58 -22.67
C PRO A 264 -7.59 -2.66 -22.53
N ALA A 265 -7.35 -3.60 -21.63
CA ALA A 265 -8.20 -4.75 -21.42
C ALA A 265 -9.28 -4.47 -20.36
N PHE A 266 -9.99 -3.33 -20.49
CA PHE A 266 -11.02 -2.91 -19.53
C PHE A 266 -12.08 -3.98 -19.31
N ASN A 267 -12.40 -4.78 -20.34
CA ASN A 267 -13.44 -5.79 -20.30
C ASN A 267 -12.94 -7.18 -19.89
N LYS A 268 -11.67 -7.36 -19.51
CA LYS A 268 -11.20 -8.68 -19.06
C LYS A 268 -11.54 -8.94 -17.60
N PRO A 269 -11.94 -10.17 -17.23
CA PRO A 269 -12.24 -10.53 -15.86
C PRO A 269 -11.03 -10.34 -14.94
N THR A 270 -11.29 -9.88 -13.71
CA THR A 270 -10.26 -9.65 -12.69
C THR A 270 -10.14 -10.86 -11.77
N SER A 271 -8.90 -11.23 -11.42
CA SER A 271 -8.64 -12.29 -10.45
C SER A 271 -9.17 -11.90 -9.06
N ARG A 272 -10.09 -12.72 -8.52
CA ARG A 272 -10.66 -12.47 -7.18
C ARG A 272 -9.62 -12.61 -6.07
N ILE A 273 -8.73 -13.60 -6.19
CA ILE A 273 -7.65 -13.80 -5.21
C ILE A 273 -6.65 -12.63 -5.26
N GLY A 274 -6.34 -12.10 -6.45
CA GLY A 274 -5.49 -10.91 -6.55
C GLY A 274 -6.10 -9.67 -5.87
N ILE A 275 -7.43 -9.48 -5.98
CA ILE A 275 -8.13 -8.43 -5.22
C ILE A 275 -8.00 -8.66 -3.71
N TRP A 276 -8.12 -9.91 -3.24
CA TRP A 276 -7.93 -10.23 -1.83
C TRP A 276 -6.49 -10.01 -1.35
N VAL A 277 -5.48 -10.30 -2.18
CA VAL A 277 -4.07 -9.96 -1.88
C VAL A 277 -3.92 -8.45 -1.68
N LEU A 278 -4.44 -7.62 -2.58
CA LEU A 278 -4.39 -6.15 -2.43
C LEU A 278 -5.18 -5.65 -1.22
N ARG A 279 -6.35 -6.25 -0.92
CA ARG A 279 -7.13 -5.92 0.29
C ARG A 279 -6.37 -6.27 1.56
N PHE A 280 -5.70 -7.42 1.56
CA PHE A 280 -4.92 -7.87 2.69
C PHE A 280 -3.66 -7.02 2.87
N LEU A 281 -3.04 -6.56 1.78
CA LEU A 281 -1.93 -5.62 1.82
C LEU A 281 -2.31 -4.29 2.48
N VAL A 282 -3.41 -3.64 2.07
CA VAL A 282 -3.86 -2.40 2.73
C VAL A 282 -4.33 -2.63 4.16
N PHE A 283 -4.91 -3.80 4.45
CA PHE A 283 -5.22 -4.22 5.83
C PHE A 283 -3.96 -4.27 6.68
N ARG A 284 -2.92 -4.96 6.22
CA ARG A 284 -1.64 -5.10 6.90
C ARG A 284 -0.95 -3.76 7.08
N LEU A 285 -0.85 -2.96 6.03
CA LEU A 285 -0.23 -1.64 6.09
C LEU A 285 -0.83 -0.79 7.22
N MET A 286 -2.16 -0.71 7.29
CA MET A 286 -2.84 0.09 8.30
C MET A 286 -2.72 -0.52 9.70
N LEU A 287 -2.93 -1.84 9.82
CA LEU A 287 -2.92 -2.53 11.10
C LEU A 287 -1.51 -2.57 11.72
N GLU A 288 -0.49 -2.93 10.93
CA GLU A 288 0.91 -2.97 11.36
C GLU A 288 1.38 -1.56 11.78
N SER A 289 0.98 -0.51 11.04
CA SER A 289 1.28 0.89 11.42
C SER A 289 0.73 1.27 12.80
N GLY A 290 -0.46 0.80 13.19
CA GLY A 290 -1.01 1.03 14.53
C GLY A 290 -0.40 0.11 15.59
N MET A 291 -0.16 -1.16 15.24
CA MET A 291 0.39 -2.15 16.16
C MET A 291 1.79 -1.76 16.62
N VAL A 292 2.67 -1.31 15.72
CA VAL A 292 4.03 -0.89 16.13
C VAL A 292 4.01 0.22 17.17
N LYS A 293 3.03 1.13 17.13
CA LYS A 293 2.91 2.25 18.08
C LYS A 293 2.55 1.76 19.50
N LEU A 294 1.79 0.67 19.60
CA LEU A 294 1.49 0.03 20.88
C LEU A 294 2.63 -0.86 21.37
N LEU A 295 3.21 -1.63 20.45
CA LEU A 295 4.20 -2.66 20.74
C LEU A 295 5.60 -2.09 20.99
N SER A 296 5.92 -0.90 20.46
CA SER A 296 7.21 -0.24 20.69
C SER A 296 7.47 0.12 22.16
N GLY A 297 6.41 0.22 22.97
CA GLY A 297 6.50 0.65 24.36
C GLY A 297 6.72 2.15 24.55
N ASP A 298 6.66 2.94 23.49
CA ASP A 298 6.87 4.39 23.55
C ASP A 298 5.84 5.06 24.48
N ARG A 299 6.37 5.88 25.40
CA ARG A 299 5.57 6.59 26.41
C ARG A 299 4.70 7.66 25.80
N THR A 300 5.09 8.27 24.66
CA THR A 300 4.30 9.34 24.05
C THR A 300 3.02 8.80 23.40
N TRP A 301 3.10 7.66 22.73
CA TRP A 301 1.94 6.94 22.18
C TRP A 301 1.00 6.49 23.29
N ARG A 302 1.53 5.84 24.34
CA ARG A 302 0.74 5.41 25.52
C ARG A 302 0.12 6.58 26.29
N GLY A 303 0.84 7.69 26.40
CA GLY A 303 0.40 8.91 27.07
C GLY A 303 -0.52 9.81 26.22
N LEU A 304 -0.77 9.44 24.96
CA LEU A 304 -1.57 10.21 24.00
C LEU A 304 -1.01 11.62 23.71
N THR A 305 0.32 11.76 23.73
CA THR A 305 1.03 13.03 23.48
C THR A 305 1.91 13.00 22.22
N ALA A 306 1.98 11.88 21.51
CA ALA A 306 2.85 11.71 20.34
C ALA A 306 2.67 12.82 19.28
N LEU A 307 1.42 13.25 19.01
CA LEU A 307 1.14 14.30 18.03
C LEU A 307 1.49 15.71 18.50
N ASN A 308 1.84 15.92 19.78
CA ASN A 308 2.43 17.19 20.21
C ASN A 308 3.82 17.41 19.58
N PHE A 309 4.52 16.32 19.24
CA PHE A 309 5.88 16.37 18.69
C PHE A 309 5.89 16.09 17.19
N HIS A 310 5.02 15.20 16.70
CA HIS A 310 5.07 14.67 15.35
C HIS A 310 5.16 15.73 14.25
N TYR A 311 4.34 16.78 14.30
CA TYR A 311 4.27 17.79 13.24
C TYR A 311 5.56 18.56 13.02
N GLU A 312 6.34 18.77 14.08
CA GLU A 312 7.62 19.49 14.04
C GLU A 312 8.77 18.52 13.73
N THR A 313 8.75 17.36 14.37
CA THR A 313 9.86 16.41 14.34
C THR A 313 9.88 15.52 13.10
N GLN A 314 8.77 15.42 12.35
CA GLN A 314 8.66 14.63 11.11
C GLN A 314 9.67 15.05 10.03
N PRO A 315 10.15 14.15 9.16
CA PRO A 315 11.28 14.37 8.26
C PRO A 315 11.20 15.65 7.43
N LEU A 316 10.08 15.90 6.75
CA LEU A 316 9.86 17.11 5.94
C LEU A 316 8.45 17.66 6.19
N PRO A 317 8.27 18.60 7.14
CA PRO A 317 6.97 19.19 7.42
C PRO A 317 6.49 20.08 6.26
N THR A 318 5.18 20.12 6.03
CA THR A 318 4.54 21.07 5.10
C THR A 318 4.23 22.39 5.80
N PRO A 319 3.83 23.46 5.08
CA PRO A 319 3.31 24.68 5.71
C PRO A 319 2.20 24.43 6.73
N ALA A 320 1.32 23.45 6.49
CA ALA A 320 0.21 23.15 7.39
C ALA A 320 0.68 22.53 8.72
N ALA A 321 1.84 21.86 8.74
CA ALA A 321 2.42 21.26 9.93
C ALA A 321 2.63 22.27 11.06
N TRP A 322 3.10 23.47 10.72
CA TRP A 322 3.33 24.53 11.69
C TRP A 322 2.02 24.92 12.39
N TYR A 323 0.93 25.04 11.64
CA TYR A 323 -0.39 25.33 12.23
C TYR A 323 -0.91 24.16 13.06
N ALA A 324 -0.76 22.94 12.55
CA ALA A 324 -1.16 21.72 13.25
C ALA A 324 -0.40 21.57 14.58
N HIS A 325 0.90 21.89 14.63
CA HIS A 325 1.71 21.84 15.84
C HIS A 325 1.18 22.75 16.96
N HIS A 326 0.68 23.94 16.60
CA HIS A 326 0.18 24.93 17.55
C HIS A 326 -1.27 24.70 18.01
N VAL A 327 -1.90 23.61 17.57
CA VAL A 327 -3.22 23.21 18.05
C VAL A 327 -3.15 22.76 19.53
N SER A 328 -4.23 22.97 20.28
CA SER A 328 -4.28 22.65 21.72
C SER A 328 -3.98 21.17 22.01
N ALA A 329 -3.29 20.92 23.12
CA ALA A 329 -2.93 19.56 23.56
C ALA A 329 -4.13 18.61 23.70
N SER A 330 -5.31 19.12 24.07
CA SER A 330 -6.54 18.33 24.14
C SER A 330 -6.98 17.79 22.77
N LEU A 331 -6.88 18.63 21.73
CA LEU A 331 -7.21 18.21 20.36
C LEU A 331 -6.12 17.29 19.79
N GLN A 332 -4.85 17.46 20.19
CA GLN A 332 -3.80 16.49 19.86
C GLN A 332 -4.02 15.12 20.49
N LYS A 333 -4.43 15.10 21.77
CA LYS A 333 -4.82 13.88 22.46
C LYS A 333 -5.96 13.14 21.75
N PHE A 334 -6.98 13.88 21.32
CA PHE A 334 -8.05 13.32 20.49
C PHE A 334 -7.53 12.79 19.16
N SER A 335 -6.61 13.51 18.52
CA SER A 335 -6.01 13.08 17.25
C SER A 335 -5.22 11.78 17.40
N VAL A 336 -4.50 11.56 18.52
CA VAL A 336 -3.83 10.27 18.80
C VAL A 336 -4.84 9.13 18.94
N ILE A 337 -5.96 9.37 19.65
CA ILE A 337 -7.04 8.37 19.77
C ILE A 337 -7.62 8.05 18.38
N ALA A 338 -7.83 9.08 17.55
CA ALA A 338 -8.32 8.90 16.18
C ALA A 338 -7.33 8.10 15.32
N VAL A 339 -6.02 8.37 15.42
CA VAL A 339 -4.97 7.57 14.76
C VAL A 339 -5.10 6.10 15.16
N PHE A 340 -5.19 5.78 16.45
CA PHE A 340 -5.36 4.40 16.90
C PHE A 340 -6.66 3.77 16.40
N ALA A 341 -7.78 4.49 16.45
CA ALA A 341 -9.05 3.98 15.94
C ALA A 341 -8.98 3.67 14.43
N ILE A 342 -8.35 4.55 13.65
CA ILE A 342 -8.22 4.40 12.20
C ILE A 342 -7.19 3.33 11.83
N GLU A 343 -6.09 3.19 12.55
CA GLU A 343 -5.06 2.20 12.24
C GLU A 343 -5.39 0.81 12.80
N LEU A 344 -6.10 0.71 13.93
CA LEU A 344 -6.35 -0.59 14.57
C LEU A 344 -7.78 -1.13 14.38
N ALA A 345 -8.81 -0.27 14.28
CA ALA A 345 -10.19 -0.74 14.17
C ALA A 345 -10.71 -0.71 12.73
N VAL A 346 -10.45 0.36 11.98
CA VAL A 346 -10.93 0.51 10.59
C VAL A 346 -10.44 -0.60 9.65
N PRO A 347 -9.23 -1.18 9.76
CA PRO A 347 -8.82 -2.25 8.86
C PRO A 347 -9.74 -3.46 8.90
N PHE A 348 -10.33 -3.80 10.06
CA PHE A 348 -11.28 -4.90 10.14
C PHE A 348 -12.53 -4.67 9.28
N LEU A 349 -12.91 -3.40 9.04
CA LEU A 349 -13.99 -3.07 8.09
C LEU A 349 -13.65 -3.49 6.66
N PHE A 350 -12.38 -3.63 6.29
CA PHE A 350 -11.96 -4.05 4.95
C PHE A 350 -12.41 -5.48 4.63
N LEU A 351 -12.55 -6.30 5.67
CA LEU A 351 -13.01 -7.69 5.61
C LEU A 351 -14.53 -7.83 5.73
N MET A 352 -15.22 -6.74 6.09
CA MET A 352 -16.67 -6.71 6.32
C MET A 352 -17.49 -6.60 5.03
N PRO A 353 -18.83 -6.76 5.10
CA PRO A 353 -19.72 -6.55 3.98
C PRO A 353 -19.58 -5.20 3.27
N ARG A 354 -20.11 -5.15 2.05
CA ARG A 354 -19.88 -4.10 1.06
C ARG A 354 -19.88 -2.67 1.62
N ARG A 355 -20.90 -2.28 2.39
CA ARG A 355 -21.02 -0.89 2.88
C ARG A 355 -19.96 -0.54 3.89
N LEU A 356 -19.70 -1.41 4.86
CA LEU A 356 -18.68 -1.20 5.88
C LEU A 356 -17.28 -1.15 5.26
N ARG A 357 -17.00 -2.03 4.29
CA ARG A 357 -15.74 -2.01 3.55
C ARG A 357 -15.51 -0.71 2.78
N ILE A 358 -16.54 -0.22 2.09
CA ILE A 358 -16.50 1.06 1.36
C ILE A 358 -16.32 2.23 2.33
N THR A 359 -17.00 2.21 3.48
CA THR A 359 -16.80 3.22 4.53
C THR A 359 -15.35 3.20 5.03
N GLY A 360 -14.80 2.03 5.34
CA GLY A 360 -13.41 1.89 5.75
C GLY A 360 -12.45 2.47 4.71
N ALA A 361 -12.68 2.20 3.43
CA ALA A 361 -11.88 2.78 2.34
C ALA A 361 -11.89 4.32 2.35
N TRP A 362 -13.06 4.95 2.50
CA TRP A 362 -13.15 6.41 2.56
C TRP A 362 -12.50 7.01 3.80
N VAL A 363 -12.65 6.37 4.96
CA VAL A 363 -12.00 6.80 6.20
C VAL A 363 -10.48 6.74 6.04
N THR A 364 -9.94 5.66 5.48
CA THR A 364 -8.51 5.53 5.20
C THR A 364 -8.03 6.55 4.18
N ILE A 365 -8.77 6.80 3.09
CA ILE A 365 -8.42 7.85 2.12
C ILE A 365 -8.37 9.23 2.78
N ALA A 366 -9.38 9.59 3.57
CA ALA A 366 -9.41 10.86 4.29
C ALA A 366 -8.23 10.99 5.26
N PHE A 367 -7.89 9.91 5.96
CA PHE A 367 -6.73 9.85 6.84
C PHE A 367 -5.41 10.08 6.09
N GLN A 368 -5.20 9.40 4.96
CA GLN A 368 -3.99 9.58 4.14
C GLN A 368 -3.87 11.00 3.58
N LEU A 369 -4.99 11.64 3.22
CA LEU A 369 -5.01 13.04 2.78
C LEU A 369 -4.66 14.00 3.92
N LEU A 370 -5.13 13.75 5.15
CA LEU A 370 -4.76 14.55 6.32
C LEU A 370 -3.27 14.42 6.64
N ILE A 371 -2.72 13.21 6.57
CA ILE A 371 -1.28 12.98 6.75
C ILE A 371 -0.48 13.74 5.68
N ALA A 372 -0.87 13.63 4.40
CA ALA A 372 -0.22 14.32 3.30
C ALA A 372 -0.31 15.86 3.41
N LEU A 373 -1.41 16.36 4.00
CA LEU A 373 -1.57 17.80 4.22
C LEU A 373 -0.51 18.33 5.19
N THR A 374 -0.16 17.56 6.22
CA THR A 374 0.74 18.00 7.28
C THR A 374 2.19 17.56 7.10
N GLY A 375 2.50 16.61 6.22
CA GLY A 375 3.85 16.09 6.04
C GLY A 375 4.13 15.61 4.62
N ASN A 376 5.38 15.78 4.18
CA ASN A 376 5.81 15.38 2.85
C ASN A 376 6.30 13.92 2.82
N TYR A 377 5.37 12.96 2.77
CA TYR A 377 5.70 11.51 2.74
C TYR A 377 5.92 10.97 1.32
N THR A 378 6.58 11.75 0.45
CA THR A 378 6.93 11.31 -0.91
C THR A 378 5.68 10.82 -1.68
N PHE A 379 5.73 9.67 -2.33
CA PHE A 379 4.60 9.02 -2.98
C PHE A 379 3.83 8.03 -2.08
N PHE A 380 4.18 7.91 -0.78
CA PHE A 380 3.57 6.95 0.15
C PHE A 380 2.05 7.14 0.31
N ASN A 381 1.60 8.37 0.63
CA ASN A 381 0.17 8.61 0.86
C ASN A 381 -0.65 8.34 -0.41
N LEU A 382 -0.10 8.70 -1.58
CA LEU A 382 -0.71 8.39 -2.88
C LEU A 382 -0.85 6.88 -3.06
N LEU A 383 0.21 6.11 -2.80
CA LEU A 383 0.20 4.65 -2.93
C LEU A 383 -0.82 3.99 -1.98
N ALA A 384 -0.90 4.45 -0.72
CA ALA A 384 -1.89 3.97 0.25
C ALA A 384 -3.33 4.26 -0.20
N ILE A 385 -3.58 5.44 -0.78
CA ILE A 385 -4.87 5.79 -1.40
C ILE A 385 -5.16 4.90 -2.61
N VAL A 386 -4.15 4.63 -3.44
CA VAL A 386 -4.28 3.74 -4.60
C VAL A 386 -4.67 2.32 -4.18
N LEU A 387 -4.07 1.77 -3.12
CA LEU A 387 -4.42 0.47 -2.58
C LEU A 387 -5.90 0.39 -2.12
N CYS A 388 -6.48 1.50 -1.64
CA CYS A 388 -7.89 1.55 -1.25
C CYS A 388 -8.85 1.26 -2.43
N PHE A 389 -8.43 1.36 -3.70
CA PHE A 389 -9.25 0.93 -4.83
C PHE A 389 -9.62 -0.56 -4.81
N ALA A 390 -8.84 -1.40 -4.13
CA ALA A 390 -9.17 -2.82 -3.94
C ALA A 390 -10.41 -3.02 -3.03
N LEU A 391 -10.77 -2.02 -2.21
CA LEU A 391 -11.90 -2.05 -1.29
C LEU A 391 -13.23 -1.65 -1.95
N PHE A 392 -13.18 -0.93 -3.08
CA PHE A 392 -14.37 -0.57 -3.85
C PHE A 392 -14.82 -1.68 -4.82
N ASP A 393 -16.02 -1.51 -5.36
CA ASP A 393 -16.55 -2.29 -6.49
C ASP A 393 -17.00 -1.33 -7.61
N ASP A 394 -17.12 -1.86 -8.83
CA ASP A 394 -17.44 -1.02 -9.99
C ASP A 394 -18.81 -0.35 -9.85
N GLN A 395 -19.79 -0.98 -9.17
CA GLN A 395 -21.12 -0.41 -8.94
C GLN A 395 -21.01 0.90 -8.16
N HIS A 396 -20.21 0.93 -7.09
CA HIS A 396 -19.99 2.14 -6.30
C HIS A 396 -19.32 3.24 -7.13
N LEU A 397 -18.22 2.92 -7.83
CA LEU A 397 -17.46 3.92 -8.58
C LEU A 397 -18.22 4.43 -9.81
N ARG A 398 -18.94 3.59 -10.55
CA ARG A 398 -19.78 4.02 -11.68
C ARG A 398 -20.85 5.01 -11.23
N SER A 399 -21.50 4.74 -10.09
CA SER A 399 -22.54 5.63 -9.55
C SER A 399 -21.99 7.00 -9.14
N ARG A 400 -20.74 7.06 -8.67
CA ARG A 400 -20.09 8.29 -8.23
C ARG A 400 -19.45 9.08 -9.37
N LEU A 401 -18.79 8.40 -10.30
CA LEU A 401 -18.10 9.00 -11.45
C LEU A 401 -19.07 9.29 -12.62
N ARG A 402 -20.35 8.91 -12.50
CA ARG A 402 -21.38 9.04 -13.56
C ARG A 402 -20.95 8.44 -14.91
N ILE A 403 -20.20 7.33 -14.86
CA ILE A 403 -19.77 6.60 -16.05
C ILE A 403 -20.91 5.66 -16.46
N PHE A 404 -21.61 6.02 -17.55
CA PHE A 404 -22.65 5.20 -18.17
C PHE A 404 -22.07 4.50 -19.42
N GLY A 405 -22.44 3.24 -19.68
CA GLY A 405 -22.20 2.61 -20.99
C GLY A 405 -20.99 1.69 -21.16
N SER A 406 -20.47 1.04 -20.11
CA SER A 406 -19.52 -0.09 -20.29
C SER A 406 -20.22 -1.41 -20.01
N GLU A 407 -20.30 -2.28 -21.02
CA GLU A 407 -20.79 -3.64 -20.90
C GLU A 407 -20.05 -4.37 -19.77
N GLN A 408 -20.82 -4.98 -18.86
CA GLN A 408 -20.24 -5.91 -17.90
C GLN A 408 -19.77 -7.13 -18.66
N SER A 409 -18.47 -7.38 -18.67
CA SER A 409 -17.95 -8.66 -19.14
C SER A 409 -18.54 -9.77 -18.29
N ARG A 410 -19.38 -10.59 -18.91
CA ARG A 410 -20.00 -11.79 -18.32
C ARG A 410 -19.05 -12.99 -18.33
N GLU A 411 -17.87 -12.84 -18.90
CA GLU A 411 -16.93 -13.94 -19.10
C GLU A 411 -16.08 -14.21 -17.86
N ALA A 412 -15.96 -15.49 -17.52
CA ALA A 412 -15.08 -15.95 -16.46
C ALA A 412 -13.61 -15.89 -16.92
N ALA A 413 -12.69 -15.57 -16.01
CA ALA A 413 -11.26 -15.64 -16.31
C ALA A 413 -10.87 -17.04 -16.85
N PRO A 414 -9.98 -17.12 -17.86
CA PRO A 414 -9.58 -18.38 -18.47
C PRO A 414 -9.18 -19.40 -17.41
N ARG A 415 -9.77 -20.61 -17.47
CA ARG A 415 -9.65 -21.66 -16.45
C ARG A 415 -8.19 -21.99 -16.09
N ARG A 416 -7.26 -21.92 -17.05
CA ARG A 416 -5.83 -22.22 -16.87
C ARG A 416 -5.10 -21.30 -15.89
N TRP A 417 -5.43 -20.00 -15.87
CA TRP A 417 -4.72 -19.00 -15.04
C TRP A 417 -5.08 -19.09 -13.55
N ARG A 418 -6.21 -19.73 -13.23
CA ARG A 418 -6.63 -19.97 -11.85
C ARG A 418 -5.65 -20.89 -11.11
N TRP A 419 -5.03 -21.84 -11.80
CA TRP A 419 -4.06 -22.77 -11.23
C TRP A 419 -2.74 -22.10 -10.81
N VAL A 420 -2.43 -20.91 -11.34
CA VAL A 420 -1.26 -20.13 -10.94
C VAL A 420 -1.65 -19.06 -9.92
N THR A 421 -2.68 -18.27 -10.23
CA THR A 421 -3.06 -17.10 -9.40
C THR A 421 -3.61 -17.48 -8.03
N ILE A 422 -4.32 -18.60 -7.90
CA ILE A 422 -4.87 -19.03 -6.60
C ILE A 422 -3.76 -19.49 -5.65
N PRO A 423 -2.88 -20.44 -6.00
CA PRO A 423 -1.78 -20.83 -5.13
C PRO A 423 -0.85 -19.66 -4.78
N ALA A 424 -0.48 -18.83 -5.78
CA ALA A 424 0.36 -17.67 -5.53
C ALA A 424 -0.28 -16.67 -4.56
N GLY A 425 -1.57 -16.35 -4.75
CA GLY A 425 -2.27 -15.44 -3.85
C GLY A 425 -2.50 -16.00 -2.45
N VAL A 426 -2.75 -17.32 -2.32
CA VAL A 426 -2.83 -18.00 -1.01
C VAL A 426 -1.48 -17.96 -0.30
N LEU A 427 -0.38 -18.21 -1.02
CA LEU A 427 0.97 -18.14 -0.46
C LEU A 427 1.30 -16.74 0.04
N ILE A 428 1.05 -15.69 -0.75
CA ILE A 428 1.32 -14.29 -0.36
C ILE A 428 0.49 -13.91 0.88
N ILE A 429 -0.80 -14.24 0.90
CA ILE A 429 -1.65 -13.98 2.09
C ILE A 429 -1.13 -14.77 3.29
N GLY A 430 -0.74 -16.03 3.10
CA GLY A 430 -0.19 -16.89 4.16
C GLY A 430 1.09 -16.33 4.76
N LEU A 431 2.04 -15.91 3.93
CA LEU A 431 3.30 -15.29 4.36
C LEU A 431 3.06 -13.94 5.06
N GLY A 432 2.18 -13.09 4.52
CA GLY A 432 1.85 -11.81 5.17
C GLY A 432 1.13 -12.00 6.50
N LEU A 433 0.22 -12.99 6.60
CA LEU A 433 -0.43 -13.34 7.87
C LEU A 433 0.60 -13.88 8.86
N PHE A 434 1.51 -14.71 8.39
CA PHE A 434 2.60 -15.24 9.19
C PHE A 434 3.49 -14.13 9.77
N GLN A 435 3.90 -13.14 8.96
CA GLN A 435 4.65 -11.97 9.43
C GLN A 435 3.85 -11.16 10.47
N LEU A 436 2.56 -10.92 10.21
CA LEU A 436 1.67 -10.21 11.12
C LEU A 436 1.51 -10.92 12.48
N LEU A 437 1.33 -12.24 12.47
CA LEU A 437 1.20 -13.04 13.70
C LEU A 437 2.51 -13.09 14.50
N THR A 438 3.65 -13.10 13.80
CA THR A 438 4.97 -13.01 14.43
C THR A 438 5.15 -11.64 15.09
N MET A 439 4.79 -10.56 14.39
CA MET A 439 4.82 -9.20 14.94
C MET A 439 3.88 -9.04 16.14
N ALA A 440 2.73 -9.69 16.14
CA ALA A 440 1.80 -9.71 17.27
C ALA A 440 2.32 -10.52 18.48
N GLY A 441 3.46 -11.20 18.37
CA GLY A 441 4.00 -12.08 19.41
C GLY A 441 3.22 -13.39 19.60
N ILE A 442 2.29 -13.71 18.68
CA ILE A 442 1.49 -14.94 18.71
C ILE A 442 2.33 -16.13 18.25
N LEU A 443 3.17 -15.92 17.23
CA LEU A 443 4.15 -16.91 16.75
C LEU A 443 5.54 -16.48 17.19
N GLN A 444 6.23 -17.33 17.96
CA GLN A 444 7.56 -17.02 18.50
C GLN A 444 8.69 -17.72 17.74
N THR A 445 8.39 -18.80 17.02
CA THR A 445 9.36 -19.60 16.28
C THR A 445 8.93 -19.79 14.83
N ILE A 446 9.89 -19.66 13.91
CA ILE A 446 9.67 -19.81 12.47
C ILE A 446 10.31 -21.13 12.02
N PRO A 447 9.53 -22.20 11.78
CA PRO A 447 10.10 -23.46 11.33
C PRO A 447 10.59 -23.37 9.88
N GLU A 448 11.63 -24.14 9.55
CA GLU A 448 11.94 -24.43 8.14
C GLU A 448 10.86 -25.35 7.54
N PRO A 449 10.54 -25.25 6.24
CA PRO A 449 11.13 -24.35 5.24
C PRO A 449 10.51 -22.93 5.18
N LEU A 450 9.58 -22.59 6.09
CA LEU A 450 8.84 -21.32 6.02
C LEU A 450 9.75 -20.10 6.24
N SER A 451 10.75 -20.21 7.11
CA SER A 451 11.78 -19.18 7.31
C SER A 451 12.49 -18.85 6.00
N SER A 452 13.03 -19.86 5.31
CA SER A 452 13.72 -19.68 4.03
C SER A 452 12.82 -19.07 2.95
N ILE A 453 11.56 -19.52 2.86
CA ILE A 453 10.59 -18.97 1.90
C ILE A 453 10.28 -17.50 2.22
N ASN A 454 10.10 -17.17 3.50
CA ASN A 454 9.84 -15.80 3.93
C ASN A 454 11.05 -14.89 3.66
N TYR A 455 12.27 -15.36 3.95
CA TYR A 455 13.50 -14.62 3.65
C TYR A 455 13.61 -14.29 2.16
N GLN A 456 13.38 -15.28 1.29
CA GLN A 456 13.36 -15.04 -0.16
C GLN A 456 12.25 -14.07 -0.57
N ALA A 457 11.05 -14.20 0.00
CA ALA A 457 9.96 -13.26 -0.28
C ALA A 457 10.31 -11.83 0.15
N GLU A 458 11.04 -11.65 1.26
CA GLU A 458 11.55 -10.35 1.72
C GLU A 458 12.65 -9.82 0.79
N THR A 459 13.61 -10.65 0.34
CA THR A 459 14.67 -10.27 -0.62
C THR A 459 14.11 -9.72 -1.93
N PHE A 460 13.00 -10.30 -2.42
CA PHE A 460 12.32 -9.83 -3.63
C PHE A 460 11.23 -8.79 -3.31
N HIS A 461 11.07 -8.34 -2.06
CA HIS A 461 10.02 -7.43 -1.63
C HIS A 461 8.60 -7.89 -2.02
N ILE A 462 8.35 -9.20 -2.09
CA ILE A 462 7.05 -9.80 -2.38
C ILE A 462 6.12 -9.68 -1.16
N VAL A 463 6.68 -9.76 0.05
CA VAL A 463 5.96 -9.58 1.32
C VAL A 463 6.89 -8.86 2.30
N ASN A 464 6.50 -7.67 2.77
CA ASN A 464 7.31 -6.84 3.66
C ASN A 464 6.58 -6.52 4.96
N ARG A 465 7.31 -6.01 5.95
CA ARG A 465 6.77 -5.53 7.23
C ARG A 465 6.71 -4.00 7.26
N TYR A 466 5.69 -3.46 7.91
CA TYR A 466 5.47 -2.03 8.01
C TYR A 466 5.53 -1.56 9.47
N GLY A 467 6.14 -0.39 9.70
CA GLY A 467 6.43 0.08 11.05
C GLY A 467 6.62 1.58 11.17
N LEU A 468 5.79 2.36 10.48
CA LEU A 468 5.92 3.81 10.40
C LEU A 468 5.71 4.47 11.78
N PHE A 469 6.71 5.25 12.21
CA PHE A 469 6.68 6.03 13.45
C PHE A 469 6.36 5.19 14.71
N ALA A 470 6.93 3.98 14.79
CA ALA A 470 6.80 3.09 15.94
C ALA A 470 7.21 3.78 17.26
N VAL A 471 8.31 4.51 17.24
CA VAL A 471 8.80 5.35 18.34
C VAL A 471 8.74 6.81 17.90
N MET A 472 8.09 7.67 18.68
CA MET A 472 7.98 9.08 18.34
C MET A 472 9.28 9.81 18.65
N THR A 473 9.77 10.57 17.67
CA THR A 473 10.84 11.53 17.90
C THR A 473 10.29 12.73 18.68
N THR A 474 10.93 13.12 19.78
CA THR A 474 10.48 14.21 20.66
C THR A 474 11.34 15.47 20.57
N THR A 475 12.39 15.42 19.76
CA THR A 475 13.31 16.53 19.46
C THR A 475 13.51 16.61 17.95
N ARG A 476 13.95 17.75 17.42
CA ARG A 476 14.26 17.89 16.00
C ARG A 476 15.74 18.25 15.83
N PRO A 477 16.64 17.29 16.07
CA PRO A 477 18.06 17.49 15.79
C PRO A 477 18.25 17.64 14.28
N GLU A 478 19.09 18.58 13.87
CA GLU A 478 19.44 18.80 12.47
C GLU A 478 20.92 19.07 12.26
N ILE A 479 21.46 18.31 11.31
CA ILE A 479 22.86 18.41 10.90
C ILE A 479 23.00 19.54 9.87
N ILE A 480 24.00 20.39 10.09
CA ILE A 480 24.47 21.41 9.15
C ILE A 480 25.91 21.04 8.77
N ILE A 481 26.14 20.84 7.47
CA ILE A 481 27.48 20.55 6.93
C ILE A 481 28.14 21.87 6.58
N GLU A 482 29.37 22.08 7.04
CA GLU A 482 30.11 23.32 6.84
C GLU A 482 31.49 23.04 6.24
N GLY A 483 31.88 23.86 5.27
CA GLY A 483 33.23 23.88 4.71
C GLY A 483 34.01 25.11 5.17
N SER A 484 35.34 25.03 5.17
CA SER A 484 36.24 26.14 5.48
C SER A 484 37.56 26.03 4.72
N ASN A 485 38.19 27.16 4.42
CA ASN A 485 39.53 27.22 3.81
C ASN A 485 40.64 27.39 4.84
N ASP A 486 40.34 27.97 6.00
CA ASP A 486 41.28 28.35 7.06
C ASP A 486 41.02 27.63 8.40
N GLY A 487 39.90 26.91 8.52
CA GLY A 487 39.46 26.25 9.76
C GLY A 487 38.80 27.20 10.76
N GLN A 488 38.60 28.47 10.41
CA GLN A 488 38.03 29.52 11.27
C GLN A 488 36.70 30.05 10.73
N ASP A 489 36.66 30.42 9.44
CA ASP A 489 35.42 30.86 8.77
C ASP A 489 34.72 29.63 8.15
N TRP A 490 33.56 29.28 8.70
CA TRP A 490 32.80 28.09 8.32
C TRP A 490 31.51 28.48 7.58
N LYS A 491 31.32 27.92 6.38
CA LYS A 491 30.18 28.21 5.51
C LYS A 491 29.33 26.97 5.28
N ALA A 492 28.04 27.10 5.50
CA ALA A 492 27.09 25.99 5.39
C ALA A 492 26.77 25.62 3.93
N TYR A 493 26.74 24.33 3.65
CA TYR A 493 26.09 23.76 2.47
C TYR A 493 24.58 23.72 2.70
N GLU A 494 23.80 24.19 1.72
CA GLU A 494 22.33 24.18 1.82
C GLU A 494 21.72 23.05 1.02
N PHE A 495 20.75 22.38 1.62
CA PHE A 495 19.99 21.28 1.02
C PHE A 495 18.69 21.80 0.38
N PRO A 496 18.13 21.11 -0.63
CA PRO A 496 16.97 21.62 -1.36
C PRO A 496 15.64 21.66 -0.59
N PHE A 497 15.44 20.83 0.45
CA PHE A 497 14.14 20.75 1.12
C PHE A 497 14.17 20.66 2.64
N LYS A 498 15.19 20.02 3.24
CA LYS A 498 15.26 19.90 4.71
C LYS A 498 15.44 21.26 5.39
N PRO A 499 15.06 21.38 6.68
CA PRO A 499 15.36 22.55 7.48
C PRO A 499 16.84 22.93 7.46
N GLY A 500 17.11 24.23 7.36
CA GLY A 500 18.44 24.84 7.27
C GLY A 500 18.38 26.24 7.87
N ASP A 501 18.44 27.28 7.05
CA ASP A 501 18.12 28.65 7.48
C ASP A 501 16.77 28.71 8.24
N VAL A 502 16.77 29.37 9.39
CA VAL A 502 15.60 29.54 10.26
C VAL A 502 14.47 30.37 9.62
N ASN A 503 14.82 31.20 8.63
CA ASN A 503 13.87 32.01 7.85
C ASN A 503 13.32 31.27 6.63
N ARG A 504 13.83 30.08 6.32
CA ARG A 504 13.35 29.29 5.20
C ARG A 504 11.91 28.84 5.45
N SER A 505 11.05 29.06 4.45
CA SER A 505 9.68 28.55 4.48
C SER A 505 9.64 27.02 4.39
N LEU A 506 8.56 26.41 4.90
CA LEU A 506 8.31 24.98 4.76
C LEU A 506 7.83 24.69 3.33
N PRO A 507 8.50 23.81 2.56
CA PRO A 507 8.08 23.52 1.20
C PRO A 507 6.97 22.48 1.13
N TRP A 508 6.19 22.53 0.05
CA TRP A 508 5.42 21.38 -0.42
C TRP A 508 6.27 20.59 -1.41
N VAL A 509 6.65 19.37 -1.03
CA VAL A 509 7.60 18.52 -1.76
C VAL A 509 6.90 17.29 -2.32
N ALA A 510 5.97 16.70 -1.56
CA ALA A 510 5.23 15.54 -2.01
C ALA A 510 4.50 15.84 -3.34
N PRO A 511 4.60 14.97 -4.35
CA PRO A 511 4.97 13.57 -4.20
C PRO A 511 6.45 13.24 -4.54
N TYR A 512 7.30 14.25 -4.73
CA TYR A 512 8.74 14.05 -4.97
C TYR A 512 9.43 13.44 -3.74
N GLN A 513 10.42 12.57 -3.96
CA GLN A 513 11.25 11.98 -2.91
C GLN A 513 12.68 12.53 -2.94
N PRO A 514 13.05 13.49 -2.07
CA PRO A 514 14.44 13.90 -1.89
C PRO A 514 15.17 12.91 -0.98
N ARG A 515 15.84 11.91 -1.57
CA ARG A 515 16.41 10.78 -0.82
C ARG A 515 17.49 11.22 0.16
N LEU A 516 18.35 12.16 -0.24
CA LEU A 516 19.41 12.69 0.62
C LEU A 516 18.85 13.50 1.80
N ASP A 517 17.92 14.44 1.57
CA ASP A 517 17.27 15.22 2.63
C ASP A 517 16.56 14.32 3.65
N TRP A 518 15.89 13.25 3.20
CA TRP A 518 15.28 12.26 4.08
C TRP A 518 16.32 11.46 4.87
N GLN A 519 17.41 11.03 4.25
CA GLN A 519 18.48 10.32 4.95
C GLN A 519 19.19 11.19 6.00
N MET A 520 19.32 12.49 5.76
CA MET A 520 19.86 13.43 6.74
C MET A 520 19.03 13.48 8.03
N TRP A 521 17.70 13.34 7.94
CA TRP A 521 16.84 13.24 9.11
C TRP A 521 17.15 12.00 9.96
N PHE A 522 17.30 10.82 9.33
CA PHE A 522 17.67 9.59 10.03
C PHE A 522 19.07 9.68 10.65
N ALA A 523 20.04 10.26 9.92
CA ALA A 523 21.39 10.45 10.43
C ALA A 523 21.43 11.31 11.69
N ALA A 524 20.60 12.36 11.78
CA ALA A 524 20.54 13.25 12.93
C ALA A 524 20.03 12.56 14.22
N LEU A 525 19.38 11.40 14.12
CA LEU A 525 18.90 10.62 15.26
C LEU A 525 19.93 9.63 15.83
N SER A 526 21.11 9.51 15.21
CA SER A 526 22.17 8.57 15.58
C SER A 526 23.55 9.22 15.45
N SER A 527 24.64 8.47 15.67
CA SER A 527 25.99 8.98 15.43
C SER A 527 26.38 8.83 13.96
N TYR A 528 27.29 9.67 13.45
CA TYR A 528 27.87 9.49 12.12
C TYR A 528 28.56 8.12 11.94
N ARG A 529 28.95 7.47 13.04
CA ARG A 529 29.54 6.13 13.04
C ARG A 529 28.53 5.05 12.64
N ASP A 530 27.25 5.28 12.94
CA ASP A 530 26.14 4.40 12.57
C ASP A 530 25.64 4.69 11.14
N ALA A 531 26.12 5.77 10.52
CA ALA A 531 25.79 6.19 9.16
C ALA A 531 27.04 6.30 8.25
N PRO A 532 27.65 5.18 7.82
CA PRO A 532 28.88 5.21 7.00
C PRO A 532 28.78 6.01 5.70
N TRP A 533 27.58 6.09 5.13
CA TRP A 533 27.29 6.91 3.95
C TRP A 533 27.55 8.40 4.20
N PHE A 534 27.35 8.87 5.43
CA PHE A 534 27.59 10.27 5.80
C PHE A 534 29.08 10.61 5.70
N SER A 535 29.95 9.72 6.16
CA SER A 535 31.40 9.91 6.02
C SER A 535 31.82 9.97 4.55
N SER A 536 31.20 9.14 3.70
CA SER A 536 31.45 9.17 2.25
C SER A 536 30.96 10.48 1.63
N LEU A 537 29.81 11.01 2.06
CA LEU A 537 29.32 12.33 1.66
C LEU A 537 30.33 13.43 2.00
N MET A 538 30.89 13.44 3.21
CA MET A 538 31.90 14.42 3.62
C MET A 538 33.16 14.36 2.73
N VAL A 539 33.62 13.17 2.40
CA VAL A 539 34.76 12.96 1.48
C VAL A 539 34.44 13.51 0.08
N ARG A 540 33.27 13.19 -0.47
CA ARG A 540 32.87 13.67 -1.81
C ARG A 540 32.74 15.19 -1.89
N LEU A 541 32.31 15.84 -0.80
CA LEU A 541 32.26 17.30 -0.71
C LEU A 541 33.67 17.92 -0.65
N LEU A 542 34.61 17.30 0.07
CA LEU A 542 36.03 17.71 0.07
C LEU A 542 36.72 17.48 -1.29
N GLU A 543 36.33 16.44 -2.03
CA GLU A 543 36.80 16.19 -3.39
C GLU A 543 36.18 17.17 -4.41
N GLY A 544 35.08 17.84 -4.05
CA GLY A 544 34.33 18.70 -4.96
C GLY A 544 33.59 17.92 -6.04
N SER A 545 33.11 16.70 -5.75
CA SER A 545 32.39 15.85 -6.72
C SER A 545 31.17 16.57 -7.29
N PRO A 546 31.12 16.83 -8.62
CA PRO A 546 29.99 17.51 -9.25
C PRO A 546 28.66 16.78 -9.06
N ASP A 547 28.68 15.45 -9.07
CA ASP A 547 27.48 14.62 -8.91
C ASP A 547 26.85 14.79 -7.52
N VAL A 548 27.69 14.88 -6.48
CA VAL A 548 27.23 15.08 -5.10
C VAL A 548 26.85 16.54 -4.85
N LEU A 549 27.62 17.50 -5.38
CA LEU A 549 27.28 18.92 -5.29
C LEU A 549 25.95 19.23 -5.99
N GLY A 550 25.60 18.50 -7.06
CA GLY A 550 24.31 18.60 -7.74
C GLY A 550 23.09 18.18 -6.90
N LEU A 551 23.30 17.47 -5.78
CA LEU A 551 22.23 17.14 -4.82
C LEU A 551 21.90 18.30 -3.87
N LEU A 552 22.76 19.31 -3.81
CA LEU A 552 22.64 20.45 -2.90
C LEU A 552 22.06 21.67 -3.61
N SER A 553 21.36 22.53 -2.87
CA SER A 553 20.81 23.77 -3.45
C SER A 553 21.83 24.89 -3.51
N ASN A 554 22.79 24.92 -2.59
CA ASN A 554 23.86 25.93 -2.58
C ASN A 554 25.20 25.32 -2.17
N ASN A 555 26.23 25.60 -2.98
CA ASN A 555 27.62 25.29 -2.69
C ASN A 555 28.37 26.61 -2.36
N PRO A 556 28.80 26.83 -1.10
CA PRO A 556 29.54 28.04 -0.72
C PRO A 556 30.98 28.11 -1.29
N PHE A 557 31.45 27.05 -1.95
CA PHE A 557 32.79 26.92 -2.52
C PHE A 557 32.75 26.59 -4.03
N PRO A 558 32.27 27.52 -4.90
CA PRO A 558 32.02 27.22 -6.31
C PRO A 558 33.29 27.13 -7.17
N LEU A 559 34.40 27.76 -6.75
CA LEU A 559 35.64 27.81 -7.54
C LEU A 559 36.60 26.67 -7.22
N LYS A 560 36.71 26.30 -5.94
CA LYS A 560 37.62 25.25 -5.44
C LYS A 560 36.99 24.63 -4.20
N PRO A 561 37.01 23.30 -4.03
CA PRO A 561 36.49 22.66 -2.83
C PRO A 561 37.20 23.16 -1.56
N PRO A 562 36.51 23.13 -0.40
CA PRO A 562 37.08 23.61 0.85
C PRO A 562 38.25 22.73 1.30
N ARG A 563 39.18 23.32 2.06
CA ARG A 563 40.30 22.57 2.67
C ARG A 563 39.85 21.70 3.83
N PHE A 564 38.89 22.21 4.60
CA PHE A 564 38.34 21.57 5.79
C PHE A 564 36.83 21.42 5.65
N ILE A 565 36.30 20.34 6.22
CA ILE A 565 34.86 20.12 6.33
C ILE A 565 34.54 19.63 7.75
N ARG A 566 33.39 20.03 8.28
CA ARG A 566 32.83 19.53 9.54
C ARG A 566 31.32 19.44 9.43
N ALA A 567 30.69 18.80 10.42
CA ALA A 567 29.26 18.89 10.57
C ALA A 567 28.90 19.23 12.02
N VAL A 568 27.96 20.15 12.19
CA VAL A 568 27.44 20.56 13.49
C VAL A 568 25.97 20.17 13.60
N ILE A 569 25.48 20.05 14.83
CA ILE A 569 24.09 19.69 15.10
C ILE A 569 23.40 20.73 15.96
N TYR A 570 22.16 21.04 15.58
CA TYR A 570 21.28 21.97 16.26
C TYR A 570 19.96 21.29 16.59
N ASP A 571 19.33 21.68 17.70
CA ASP A 571 17.94 21.33 18.00
C ASP A 571 17.03 22.42 17.45
N TYR A 572 16.18 22.07 16.50
CA TYR A 572 15.22 22.98 15.87
C TYR A 572 13.86 22.91 16.58
N HIS A 573 13.18 24.05 16.67
CA HIS A 573 11.80 24.16 17.16
C HIS A 573 11.04 25.10 16.24
N PHE A 574 9.77 24.84 15.97
CA PHE A 574 8.91 25.79 15.29
C PHE A 574 8.85 27.09 16.10
N SER A 575 8.98 28.22 15.41
CA SER A 575 8.79 29.52 16.04
C SER A 575 7.33 29.71 16.43
N ASP A 576 7.08 30.46 17.51
CA ASP A 576 5.73 30.87 17.85
C ASP A 576 5.18 31.93 16.87
N SER A 577 3.86 32.17 16.95
CA SER A 577 3.17 33.15 16.10
C SER A 577 3.72 34.57 16.20
N ARG A 578 4.26 34.98 17.35
CA ARG A 578 4.78 36.33 17.57
C ARG A 578 6.14 36.47 16.91
N THR A 579 7.06 35.55 17.18
CA THR A 579 8.40 35.47 16.58
C THR A 579 8.33 35.41 15.07
N ARG A 580 7.46 34.56 14.51
CA ARG A 580 7.27 34.45 13.06
C ARG A 580 6.80 35.75 12.42
N ARG A 581 5.89 36.49 13.08
CA ARG A 581 5.40 37.79 12.58
C ARG A 581 6.45 38.90 12.67
N SER A 582 7.27 38.92 13.73
CA SER A 582 8.24 40.00 13.93
C SER A 582 9.56 39.80 13.19
N THR A 583 9.99 38.55 12.99
CA THR A 583 11.30 38.22 12.40
C THR A 583 11.23 37.54 11.04
N GLY A 584 10.08 36.95 10.68
CA GLY A 584 9.96 36.07 9.52
C GLY A 584 10.44 34.64 9.77
N ALA A 585 11.11 34.36 10.89
CA ALA A 585 11.65 33.03 11.20
C ALA A 585 10.53 32.01 11.39
N VAL A 586 10.62 30.87 10.69
CA VAL A 586 9.72 29.73 10.83
C VAL A 586 10.25 28.74 11.87
N TRP A 587 11.56 28.73 12.06
CA TRP A 587 12.25 27.93 13.04
C TRP A 587 12.98 28.80 14.06
N THR A 588 13.23 28.24 15.23
CA THR A 588 14.29 28.65 16.14
C THR A 588 15.23 27.47 16.31
N ARG A 589 16.50 27.71 16.62
CA ARG A 589 17.47 26.61 16.77
C ARG A 589 18.44 26.86 17.91
N ARG A 590 18.86 25.79 18.58
CA ARG A 590 19.87 25.80 19.64
C ARG A 590 21.03 24.89 19.26
N TYR A 591 22.27 25.39 19.33
CA TYR A 591 23.46 24.59 19.06
C TYR A 591 23.60 23.47 20.11
N LEU A 592 23.81 22.24 19.64
CA LEU A 592 24.00 21.07 20.49
C LEU A 592 25.47 20.62 20.54
N GLY A 593 26.23 20.83 19.47
CA GLY A 593 27.63 20.40 19.40
C GLY A 593 28.09 20.06 17.99
N GLU A 594 29.26 19.43 17.92
CA GLU A 594 29.77 18.85 16.68
C GLU A 594 29.14 17.47 16.47
N TYR A 595 28.67 17.23 15.25
CA TYR A 595 28.22 15.92 14.79
C TYR A 595 29.36 15.12 14.18
N PHE A 596 30.15 15.78 13.32
CA PHE A 596 31.30 15.20 12.64
C PHE A 596 32.49 16.14 12.78
N PRO A 597 33.67 15.65 13.22
CA PRO A 597 34.82 16.50 13.52
C PRO A 597 35.34 17.23 12.27
N ALA A 598 36.06 18.33 12.47
CA ALA A 598 36.75 18.99 11.38
C ALA A 598 37.85 18.09 10.80
N VAL A 599 37.77 17.80 9.50
CA VAL A 599 38.73 16.95 8.78
C VAL A 599 39.18 17.61 7.47
N SER A 600 40.28 17.11 6.92
CA SER A 600 40.79 17.47 5.59
C SER A 600 41.27 16.21 4.87
N LEU A 601 41.37 16.26 3.54
CA LEU A 601 42.02 15.19 2.78
C LEU A 601 43.51 15.13 3.15
N ARG A 602 44.06 13.91 3.23
CA ARG A 602 45.52 13.75 3.33
C ARG A 602 46.15 14.38 2.08
N GLN A 603 47.05 15.32 2.30
CA GLN A 603 47.81 15.98 1.24
C GLN A 603 48.86 15.05 0.65
#